data_AF-A0A4Q5QNW2-F1
#
_entry.id   AF-A0A4Q5QNW2-F1
#
_cell.length_a   1.000
_cell.length_b   1.000
_cell.length_c   1.000
_cell.angle_alpha   90.00
_cell.angle_beta   90.00
_cell.angle_gamma   90.00
#
_symmetry.space_group_name_H-M   'P 1'
#
loop_
_entity.id
_entity.type
_entity.pdbx_description
1 polymer ?
#
loop_
_entity_poly.entity_id
_entity_poly.type
_entity_poly.pdbx_seq_one_letter_code
_entity_poly.pdbx_strand_id
1 'polypeptide(L)'
;YITKSDKTTGNDPVAWTMSSYATWQTVNFIHDLPKPENVTAVQNTYIKGQFMNLKTATANDNTSLVNGYPSIIDVPSFIDFMIMNEFASNVDGYQNSTYFHKDRNGKLRAGPIWDFNLTYGNDLFIYGFDRSHTDLWQFDNDDNDGAKFWKDLFDEPTYKCYLSKRWAEMTAAGKPLNFSYISTFIDNTVSYISAAAVRENEKWGTVPNQAADIADMKAWIAQRISWINSQLPAYTACNNVAIPALVITRINYNPSTNSTFTVSNDQEFIEIKNAGTTTVNLTGIYFRGTGLVYQFPANQTLAAGASVMLASNTAVFQSKYGFAASGQFTRNLSNSNQDLVLADGFGNMIDHVHYYDSAPWPNADGNGYFCKGAATGSYYDSYPFVFI
;
A
#
# COMPACT_ATOMS: atom_id res chain seq x y z
N TYR A 1 3.31 13.63 -0.88
CA TYR A 1 2.00 14.28 -0.69
C TYR A 1 1.18 13.41 0.24
N ILE A 2 0.54 14.01 1.23
CA ILE A 2 -0.49 13.39 2.04
C ILE A 2 -1.75 14.22 1.83
N THR A 3 -2.81 13.55 1.40
CA THR A 3 -4.13 14.13 1.13
C THR A 3 -5.13 13.35 1.95
N LYS A 4 -6.10 14.01 2.56
CA LYS A 4 -7.21 13.34 3.25
C LYS A 4 -8.55 13.65 2.58
N SER A 5 -9.48 12.72 2.58
CA SER A 5 -10.91 13.05 2.47
C SER A 5 -11.51 13.08 3.86
N ASP A 6 -11.96 14.26 4.27
CA ASP A 6 -12.35 14.55 5.65
C ASP A 6 -13.18 15.84 5.73
N LYS A 7 -13.78 16.07 6.90
CA LYS A 7 -14.43 17.32 7.28
C LYS A 7 -13.40 18.44 7.35
N THR A 8 -13.83 19.69 7.12
CA THR A 8 -13.00 20.90 7.23
C THR A 8 -12.75 21.32 8.68
N THR A 9 -12.51 20.36 9.57
CA THR A 9 -12.29 20.57 10.99
C THR A 9 -11.09 21.49 11.19
N GLY A 10 -11.22 22.50 12.05
CA GLY A 10 -10.14 23.47 12.28
C GLY A 10 -9.97 24.53 11.18
N ASN A 11 -10.95 24.70 10.30
CA ASN A 11 -10.92 25.60 9.14
C ASN A 11 -9.93 25.19 8.04
N ASP A 12 -9.62 23.90 7.94
CA ASP A 12 -8.85 23.35 6.82
C ASP A 12 -9.54 23.67 5.48
N PRO A 13 -8.89 24.38 4.54
CA PRO A 13 -9.52 24.73 3.27
C PRO A 13 -9.64 23.50 2.36
N VAL A 14 -10.80 23.37 1.72
CA VAL A 14 -11.03 22.33 0.69
C VAL A 14 -10.11 22.61 -0.50
N ALA A 15 -9.29 21.62 -0.87
CA ALA A 15 -8.38 21.72 -2.01
C ALA A 15 -9.09 21.41 -3.33
N TRP A 16 -9.94 20.38 -3.34
CA TRP A 16 -10.88 20.06 -4.42
C TRP A 16 -11.98 19.16 -3.90
N THR A 17 -12.99 18.94 -4.74
CA THR A 17 -14.08 17.99 -4.46
C THR A 17 -14.19 16.93 -5.55
N MET A 18 -14.78 15.80 -5.20
CA MET A 18 -15.19 14.75 -6.14
C MET A 18 -16.63 14.34 -5.86
N SER A 19 -17.33 13.87 -6.90
CA SER A 19 -18.71 13.37 -6.77
C SER A 19 -18.75 12.04 -6.01
N SER A 20 -19.82 11.83 -5.24
CA SER A 20 -20.25 10.52 -4.72
C SER A 20 -21.35 9.90 -5.60
N TYR A 21 -21.63 8.61 -5.39
CA TYR A 21 -22.85 7.97 -5.89
C TYR A 21 -24.09 8.39 -5.09
N ALA A 22 -23.95 8.62 -3.78
CA ALA A 22 -24.94 9.31 -2.97
C ALA A 22 -25.13 10.75 -3.48
N THR A 23 -26.24 10.99 -4.18
CA THR A 23 -26.41 12.17 -5.07
C THR A 23 -26.44 13.52 -4.34
N TRP A 24 -26.68 13.52 -3.03
CA TRP A 24 -26.66 14.69 -2.16
C TRP A 24 -25.28 15.02 -1.59
N GLN A 25 -24.27 14.19 -1.83
CA GLN A 25 -22.94 14.37 -1.25
C GLN A 25 -21.86 14.70 -2.27
N THR A 26 -20.89 15.51 -1.83
CA THR A 26 -19.58 15.63 -2.47
C THR A 26 -18.50 15.29 -1.47
N VAL A 27 -17.39 14.73 -1.95
CA VAL A 27 -16.24 14.37 -1.12
C VAL A 27 -15.24 15.50 -1.16
N ASN A 28 -14.95 16.05 0.01
CA ASN A 28 -13.92 17.09 0.17
C ASN A 28 -12.55 16.45 0.28
N PHE A 29 -11.59 16.95 -0.47
CA PHE A 29 -10.18 16.58 -0.34
C PHE A 29 -9.39 17.75 0.22
N ILE A 30 -8.53 17.47 1.19
CA ILE A 30 -7.75 18.44 1.95
C ILE A 30 -6.28 18.02 1.91
N HIS A 31 -5.36 18.99 1.83
CA HIS A 31 -3.93 18.71 1.96
C HIS A 31 -3.55 18.55 3.42
N ASP A 32 -2.91 17.42 3.76
CA ASP A 32 -2.26 17.26 5.06
C ASP A 32 -0.75 17.51 4.97
N LEU A 33 -0.11 17.09 3.87
CA LEU A 33 1.31 17.37 3.62
C LEU A 33 1.61 17.56 2.12
N PRO A 34 2.16 18.71 1.68
CA PRO A 34 2.41 19.92 2.48
C PRO A 34 1.12 20.47 3.09
N LYS A 35 1.22 21.16 4.22
CA LYS A 35 0.06 21.79 4.86
C LYS A 35 -0.62 22.79 3.91
N PRO A 36 -1.92 23.08 4.06
CA PRO A 36 -2.66 23.93 3.12
C PRO A 36 -2.06 25.31 2.87
N GLU A 37 -1.42 25.92 3.87
CA GLU A 37 -0.72 27.19 3.78
C GLU A 37 0.63 27.11 3.03
N ASN A 38 1.17 25.91 2.86
CA ASN A 38 2.48 25.63 2.26
C ASN A 38 2.39 24.98 0.87
N VAL A 39 1.22 24.49 0.46
CA VAL A 39 1.07 23.84 -0.85
C VAL A 39 1.16 24.87 -1.97
N THR A 40 2.03 24.60 -2.95
CA THR A 40 2.11 25.45 -4.15
C THR A 40 1.00 25.10 -5.15
N ALA A 41 0.64 26.05 -6.03
CA ALA A 41 -0.34 25.81 -7.10
C ALA A 41 0.05 24.63 -8.02
N VAL A 42 1.36 24.46 -8.29
CA VAL A 42 1.89 23.35 -9.10
C VAL A 42 1.69 22.01 -8.38
N GLN A 43 2.00 21.95 -7.08
CA GLN A 43 1.80 20.75 -6.26
C GLN A 43 0.32 20.37 -6.16
N ASN A 44 -0.56 21.36 -5.90
CA ASN A 44 -2.01 21.15 -5.86
C ASN A 44 -2.53 20.60 -7.18
N THR A 45 -2.15 21.22 -8.30
CA THR A 45 -2.55 20.79 -9.64
C THR A 45 -2.08 19.37 -9.94
N TYR A 46 -0.83 19.05 -9.58
CA TYR A 46 -0.25 17.72 -9.77
C TYR A 46 -1.04 16.64 -9.01
N ILE A 47 -1.25 16.80 -7.69
CA ILE A 47 -1.91 15.77 -6.89
C ILE A 47 -3.40 15.66 -7.23
N LYS A 48 -4.10 16.78 -7.42
CA LYS A 48 -5.50 16.77 -7.91
C LYS A 48 -5.60 16.03 -9.24
N GLY A 49 -4.65 16.23 -10.15
CA GLY A 49 -4.57 15.51 -11.42
C GLY A 49 -4.49 13.99 -11.25
N GLN A 50 -3.82 13.48 -10.21
CA GLN A 50 -3.78 12.03 -9.95
C GLN A 50 -5.15 11.47 -9.58
N PHE A 51 -5.91 12.18 -8.74
CA PHE A 51 -7.27 11.78 -8.37
C PHE A 51 -8.25 11.90 -9.54
N MET A 52 -8.11 12.92 -10.40
CA MET A 52 -8.93 13.05 -11.61
C MET A 52 -8.61 11.95 -12.62
N ASN A 53 -7.34 11.59 -12.78
CA ASN A 53 -6.94 10.46 -13.62
C ASN A 53 -7.48 9.14 -13.05
N LEU A 54 -7.44 8.94 -11.73
CA LEU A 54 -7.99 7.76 -11.07
C LEU A 54 -9.49 7.66 -11.36
N LYS A 55 -10.25 8.74 -11.11
CA LYS A 55 -11.69 8.82 -11.44
C LYS A 55 -11.96 8.43 -12.89
N THR A 56 -11.21 9.00 -13.83
CA THR A 56 -11.42 8.70 -15.25
C THR A 56 -11.05 7.25 -15.58
N ALA A 57 -9.97 6.72 -15.01
CA ALA A 57 -9.55 5.35 -15.29
C ALA A 57 -10.54 4.32 -14.74
N THR A 58 -11.05 4.52 -13.53
CA THR A 58 -12.00 3.59 -12.88
C THR A 58 -13.37 3.66 -13.53
N ALA A 59 -13.87 4.85 -13.87
CA ALA A 59 -15.15 5.00 -14.56
C ALA A 59 -15.19 4.39 -15.99
N ASN A 60 -14.03 4.03 -16.55
CA ASN A 60 -13.90 3.38 -17.85
C ASN A 60 -13.38 1.94 -17.74
N ASP A 61 -13.34 1.35 -16.54
CA ASP A 61 -12.79 0.00 -16.28
C ASP A 61 -11.37 -0.20 -16.87
N ASN A 62 -10.58 0.87 -16.94
CA ASN A 62 -9.29 0.83 -17.64
C ASN A 62 -8.22 0.16 -16.78
N THR A 63 -7.91 -1.09 -17.10
CA THR A 63 -6.90 -1.94 -16.46
C THR A 63 -5.51 -1.85 -17.10
N SER A 64 -5.32 -0.96 -18.08
CA SER A 64 -4.03 -0.77 -18.78
C SER A 64 -2.89 -0.41 -17.82
N LEU A 65 -1.74 -1.07 -17.98
CA LEU A 65 -0.52 -0.75 -17.22
C LEU A 65 0.15 0.57 -17.66
N VAL A 66 -0.31 1.17 -18.77
CA VAL A 66 0.22 2.44 -19.29
C VAL A 66 -0.57 3.63 -18.74
N ASN A 67 -1.90 3.56 -18.78
CA ASN A 67 -2.79 4.70 -18.50
C ASN A 67 -4.07 4.32 -17.72
N GLY A 68 -4.19 3.08 -17.26
CA GLY A 68 -5.30 2.62 -16.43
C GLY A 68 -5.04 2.85 -14.94
N TYR A 69 -5.98 2.45 -14.09
CA TYR A 69 -5.83 2.60 -12.65
C TYR A 69 -4.57 1.92 -12.09
N PRO A 70 -4.10 0.75 -12.60
CA PRO A 70 -2.88 0.13 -12.09
C PRO A 70 -1.62 0.97 -12.34
N SER A 71 -1.64 1.90 -13.31
CA SER A 71 -0.51 2.82 -13.52
C SER A 71 -0.51 4.01 -12.55
N ILE A 72 -1.66 4.29 -11.92
CA ILE A 72 -1.90 5.45 -11.04
C ILE A 72 -1.78 5.08 -9.56
N ILE A 73 -2.40 3.96 -9.16
CA ILE A 73 -2.49 3.53 -7.76
C ILE A 73 -1.64 2.30 -7.46
N ASP A 74 -1.19 2.18 -6.21
CA ASP A 74 -0.72 0.92 -5.64
C ASP A 74 -1.97 0.09 -5.32
N VAL A 75 -2.35 -0.78 -6.27
CA VAL A 75 -3.56 -1.61 -6.17
C VAL A 75 -3.66 -2.35 -4.83
N PRO A 76 -2.60 -2.99 -4.29
CA PRO A 76 -2.68 -3.65 -2.99
C PRO A 76 -3.05 -2.72 -1.83
N SER A 77 -2.55 -1.47 -1.80
CA SER A 77 -2.92 -0.53 -0.73
C SER A 77 -4.39 -0.16 -0.74
N PHE A 78 -5.00 -0.01 -1.92
CA PHE A 78 -6.43 0.28 -2.05
C PHE A 78 -7.27 -0.93 -1.65
N ILE A 79 -6.82 -2.14 -2.00
CA ILE A 79 -7.47 -3.39 -1.58
C ILE A 79 -7.40 -3.56 -0.06
N ASP A 80 -6.22 -3.43 0.54
CA ASP A 80 -6.06 -3.56 1.99
C ASP A 80 -6.88 -2.48 2.73
N PHE A 81 -6.93 -1.25 2.21
CA PHE A 81 -7.76 -0.18 2.77
C PHE A 81 -9.27 -0.51 2.71
N MET A 82 -9.75 -0.98 1.55
CA MET A 82 -11.15 -1.36 1.36
C MET A 82 -11.51 -2.56 2.26
N ILE A 83 -10.66 -3.59 2.32
CA ILE A 83 -10.87 -4.74 3.22
C ILE A 83 -11.01 -4.27 4.67
N MET A 84 -10.14 -3.39 5.16
CA MET A 84 -10.20 -2.93 6.55
C MET A 84 -11.49 -2.16 6.84
N ASN A 85 -11.87 -1.21 5.98
CA ASN A 85 -13.09 -0.43 6.17
C ASN A 85 -14.36 -1.29 6.05
N GLU A 86 -14.41 -2.20 5.07
CA GLU A 86 -15.56 -3.09 4.91
C GLU A 86 -15.64 -4.13 6.01
N PHE A 87 -14.51 -4.72 6.41
CA PHE A 87 -14.49 -5.67 7.53
C PHE A 87 -15.03 -5.04 8.81
N ALA A 88 -14.66 -3.79 9.08
CA ALA A 88 -15.12 -3.06 10.25
C ALA A 88 -16.53 -2.46 10.07
N SER A 89 -17.06 -2.41 8.84
CA SER A 89 -18.26 -1.64 8.48
C SER A 89 -18.14 -0.20 8.99
N ASN A 90 -17.05 0.47 8.60
CA ASN A 90 -16.74 1.84 9.00
C ASN A 90 -17.64 2.84 8.28
N VAL A 91 -18.55 3.45 9.04
CA VAL A 91 -19.61 4.34 8.53
C VAL A 91 -19.09 5.67 7.99
N ASP A 92 -17.85 6.05 8.30
CA ASP A 92 -17.24 7.28 7.80
C ASP A 92 -16.11 7.00 6.81
N GLY A 93 -15.71 5.73 6.62
CA GLY A 93 -14.41 5.33 6.07
C GLY A 93 -14.14 5.66 4.59
N TYR A 94 -15.13 6.08 3.81
CA TYR A 94 -14.94 6.50 2.41
C TYR A 94 -15.23 7.98 2.16
N GLN A 95 -16.17 8.55 2.90
CA GLN A 95 -16.51 9.97 2.84
C GLN A 95 -15.53 10.83 3.64
N ASN A 96 -15.19 10.38 4.84
CA ASN A 96 -14.34 11.05 5.82
C ASN A 96 -13.20 10.12 6.26
N SER A 97 -12.36 10.59 7.19
CA SER A 97 -11.37 9.77 7.90
C SER A 97 -10.44 8.93 7.03
N THR A 98 -10.23 9.35 5.78
CA THR A 98 -9.42 8.63 4.81
C THR A 98 -8.17 9.41 4.49
N TYR A 99 -7.01 8.77 4.65
CA TYR A 99 -5.75 9.30 4.18
C TYR A 99 -5.32 8.64 2.88
N PHE A 100 -4.64 9.42 2.05
CA PHE A 100 -3.91 8.97 0.87
C PHE A 100 -2.51 9.54 0.94
N HIS A 101 -1.53 8.76 0.50
CA HIS A 101 -0.16 9.24 0.38
C HIS A 101 0.42 8.90 -0.98
N LYS A 102 1.28 9.80 -1.48
CA LYS A 102 1.96 9.65 -2.76
C LYS A 102 3.38 10.20 -2.67
N ASP A 103 4.35 9.31 -2.81
CA ASP A 103 5.74 9.69 -2.99
C ASP A 103 5.99 10.25 -4.39
N ARG A 104 7.04 11.08 -4.50
CA ARG A 104 7.51 11.57 -5.81
C ARG A 104 7.93 10.37 -6.66
N ASN A 105 7.41 10.30 -7.88
CA ASN A 105 7.62 9.20 -8.84
C ASN A 105 7.02 7.85 -8.41
N GLY A 106 6.34 7.77 -7.27
CA GLY A 106 5.64 6.57 -6.81
C GLY A 106 4.17 6.57 -7.24
N LYS A 107 3.47 5.48 -6.91
CA LYS A 107 2.02 5.35 -7.11
C LYS A 107 1.26 6.04 -5.96
N LEU A 108 0.01 6.44 -6.21
CA LEU A 108 -0.91 6.89 -5.16
C LEU A 108 -1.29 5.68 -4.30
N ARG A 109 -1.27 5.85 -2.97
CA ARG A 109 -1.57 4.79 -2.01
C ARG A 109 -2.74 5.21 -1.13
N ALA A 110 -3.63 4.28 -0.81
CA ALA A 110 -4.65 4.49 0.21
C ALA A 110 -4.10 4.14 1.60
N GLY A 111 -4.57 4.87 2.60
CA GLY A 111 -4.14 4.76 3.98
C GLY A 111 -3.07 5.79 4.39
N PRO A 112 -2.63 5.76 5.67
CA PRO A 112 -2.98 4.76 6.68
C PRO A 112 -4.47 4.79 7.09
N ILE A 113 -4.97 3.70 7.64
CA ILE A 113 -6.33 3.65 8.21
C ILE A 113 -6.43 4.59 9.43
N TRP A 114 -7.60 5.18 9.63
CA TRP A 114 -7.85 6.16 10.67
C TRP A 114 -9.32 6.14 11.09
N ASP A 115 -9.58 6.46 12.37
CA ASP A 115 -10.93 6.67 12.95
C ASP A 115 -11.91 5.49 12.80
N PHE A 116 -11.67 4.42 13.56
CA PHE A 116 -12.46 3.17 13.54
C PHE A 116 -13.37 3.03 14.77
N ASN A 117 -13.78 4.13 15.41
CA ASN A 117 -14.68 4.09 16.57
C ASN A 117 -16.15 3.83 16.20
N LEU A 118 -16.58 4.19 14.98
CA LEU A 118 -17.94 3.93 14.46
C LEU A 118 -17.93 2.68 13.55
N THR A 119 -17.62 1.54 14.17
CA THR A 119 -17.40 0.25 13.50
C THR A 119 -17.91 -0.91 14.35
N TYR A 120 -17.89 -2.12 13.79
CA TYR A 120 -18.22 -3.37 14.49
C TYR A 120 -19.59 -3.36 15.16
N GLY A 121 -20.58 -2.72 14.52
CA GLY A 121 -21.93 -2.59 15.08
C GLY A 121 -22.10 -1.43 16.05
N ASN A 122 -21.07 -0.63 16.31
CA ASN A 122 -21.17 0.60 17.09
C ASN A 122 -21.38 1.83 16.19
N ASP A 123 -22.32 2.68 16.56
CA ASP A 123 -22.57 3.96 15.90
C ASP A 123 -23.09 5.00 16.92
N LEU A 124 -23.47 6.17 16.42
CA LEU A 124 -23.98 7.30 17.17
C LEU A 124 -25.48 7.13 17.52
N PHE A 125 -25.81 6.07 18.26
CA PHE A 125 -27.20 5.71 18.60
C PHE A 125 -27.98 6.81 19.33
N ILE A 126 -27.29 7.63 20.14
CA ILE A 126 -27.91 8.76 20.84
C ILE A 126 -28.48 9.83 19.88
N TYR A 127 -27.95 9.88 18.66
CA TYR A 127 -28.41 10.75 17.58
C TYR A 127 -29.29 10.02 16.55
N GLY A 128 -29.69 8.78 16.85
CA GLY A 128 -30.55 7.97 15.97
C GLY A 128 -29.83 7.30 14.80
N PHE A 129 -28.49 7.30 14.78
CA PHE A 129 -27.72 6.60 13.76
C PHE A 129 -27.47 5.14 14.15
N ASP A 130 -27.66 4.26 13.18
CA ASP A 130 -27.34 2.84 13.21
C ASP A 130 -26.96 2.43 11.78
N ARG A 131 -25.68 2.55 11.42
CA ARG A 131 -25.20 2.37 10.04
C ARG A 131 -24.12 1.30 9.90
N SER A 132 -23.53 0.84 11.00
CA SER A 132 -22.47 -0.17 11.00
C SER A 132 -23.07 -1.59 10.98
N HIS A 133 -23.66 -1.97 9.86
CA HIS A 133 -24.34 -3.26 9.73
C HIS A 133 -23.42 -4.36 9.20
N THR A 134 -23.80 -5.61 9.48
CA THR A 134 -23.06 -6.81 9.06
C THR A 134 -23.21 -7.13 7.57
N ASP A 135 -24.25 -6.60 6.93
CA ASP A 135 -24.81 -7.09 5.67
C ASP A 135 -24.95 -6.04 4.56
N LEU A 136 -24.05 -5.04 4.55
CA LEU A 136 -23.95 -4.02 3.51
C LEU A 136 -22.50 -3.70 3.12
N TRP A 137 -22.30 -2.96 2.03
CA TRP A 137 -21.02 -2.36 1.67
C TRP A 137 -21.06 -0.87 2.00
N GLN A 138 -20.06 -0.36 2.74
CA GLN A 138 -20.06 1.06 3.16
C GLN A 138 -19.75 2.03 2.01
N PHE A 139 -19.17 1.55 0.89
CA PHE A 139 -18.99 2.34 -0.33
C PHE A 139 -20.23 2.34 -1.27
N ASP A 140 -21.31 1.65 -0.90
CA ASP A 140 -22.51 1.43 -1.74
C ASP A 140 -23.77 1.26 -0.88
N ASN A 141 -24.05 2.23 -0.01
CA ASN A 141 -25.23 2.23 0.86
C ASN A 141 -26.05 3.54 0.82
N ASP A 142 -25.75 4.46 -0.11
CA ASP A 142 -26.42 5.76 -0.27
C ASP A 142 -26.24 6.68 0.95
N ASP A 143 -25.21 6.46 1.77
CA ASP A 143 -24.82 7.35 2.86
C ASP A 143 -23.42 7.95 2.58
N ASN A 144 -22.45 7.61 3.40
CA ASN A 144 -21.07 8.10 3.37
C ASN A 144 -20.20 7.29 2.37
N ASP A 145 -20.73 7.03 1.17
CA ASP A 145 -20.16 6.15 0.14
C ASP A 145 -18.80 6.63 -0.41
N GLY A 146 -18.46 7.89 -0.16
CA GLY A 146 -17.22 8.50 -0.62
C GLY A 146 -17.15 8.74 -2.13
N ALA A 147 -15.92 8.90 -2.62
CA ALA A 147 -15.72 9.27 -4.02
C ALA A 147 -16.01 8.07 -4.93
N LYS A 148 -16.68 8.30 -6.07
CA LYS A 148 -17.13 7.24 -7.00
C LYS A 148 -16.09 6.17 -7.33
N PHE A 149 -14.80 6.54 -7.37
CA PHE A 149 -13.73 5.60 -7.70
C PHE A 149 -13.66 4.40 -6.74
N TRP A 150 -14.16 4.50 -5.50
CA TRP A 150 -14.19 3.36 -4.57
C TRP A 150 -15.10 2.24 -5.07
N LYS A 151 -16.36 2.60 -5.36
CA LYS A 151 -17.33 1.69 -5.96
C LYS A 151 -16.91 1.24 -7.36
N ASP A 152 -16.41 2.17 -8.19
CA ASP A 152 -15.93 1.83 -9.54
C ASP A 152 -14.77 0.81 -9.50
N LEU A 153 -13.82 0.96 -8.57
CA LEU A 153 -12.76 -0.02 -8.34
C LEU A 153 -13.36 -1.36 -7.91
N PHE A 154 -14.25 -1.37 -6.93
CA PHE A 154 -14.88 -2.61 -6.48
C PHE A 154 -15.57 -3.31 -7.64
N ASP A 155 -16.31 -2.59 -8.49
CA ASP A 155 -17.08 -3.18 -9.59
C ASP A 155 -16.23 -3.66 -10.78
N GLU A 156 -14.99 -3.17 -10.93
CA GLU A 156 -14.08 -3.68 -11.96
C GLU A 156 -13.66 -5.14 -11.68
N PRO A 157 -13.87 -6.08 -12.63
CA PRO A 157 -13.68 -7.51 -12.39
C PRO A 157 -12.29 -7.94 -11.91
N THR A 158 -11.22 -7.33 -12.44
CA THR A 158 -9.84 -7.66 -12.07
C THR A 158 -9.56 -7.23 -10.64
N TYR A 159 -9.95 -6.02 -10.26
CA TYR A 159 -9.83 -5.51 -8.90
C TYR A 159 -10.66 -6.36 -7.92
N LYS A 160 -11.93 -6.66 -8.23
CA LYS A 160 -12.80 -7.53 -7.42
C LYS A 160 -12.18 -8.91 -7.20
N CYS A 161 -11.51 -9.46 -8.22
CA CYS A 161 -10.77 -10.72 -8.10
C CYS A 161 -9.63 -10.60 -7.07
N TYR A 162 -8.77 -9.59 -7.17
CA TYR A 162 -7.66 -9.40 -6.22
C TYR A 162 -8.15 -9.11 -4.81
N LEU A 163 -9.25 -8.37 -4.65
CA LEU A 163 -9.88 -8.15 -3.36
C LEU A 163 -10.37 -9.48 -2.76
N SER A 164 -11.02 -10.33 -3.56
CA SER A 164 -11.50 -11.64 -3.13
C SER A 164 -10.34 -12.57 -2.73
N LYS A 165 -9.26 -12.57 -3.52
CA LYS A 165 -8.02 -13.29 -3.20
C LYS A 165 -7.43 -12.82 -1.87
N ARG A 166 -7.27 -11.50 -1.71
CA ARG A 166 -6.68 -10.90 -0.51
C ARG A 166 -7.55 -11.13 0.73
N TRP A 167 -8.86 -11.04 0.61
CA TRP A 167 -9.80 -11.36 1.68
C TRP A 167 -9.64 -12.82 2.14
N ALA A 168 -9.61 -13.77 1.20
CA ALA A 168 -9.40 -15.18 1.51
C ALA A 168 -8.04 -15.43 2.18
N GLU A 169 -6.97 -14.75 1.74
CA GLU A 169 -5.65 -14.81 2.38
C GLU A 169 -5.67 -14.29 3.82
N MET A 170 -6.39 -13.19 4.11
CA MET A 170 -6.37 -12.56 5.42
C MET A 170 -7.30 -13.25 6.43
N THR A 171 -8.33 -13.96 5.97
CA THR A 171 -9.29 -14.71 6.81
C THR A 171 -8.94 -16.19 6.98
N ALA A 172 -7.97 -16.71 6.24
CA ALA A 172 -7.48 -18.09 6.40
C ALA A 172 -6.97 -18.37 7.82
N ALA A 173 -6.92 -19.66 8.19
CA ALA A 173 -6.49 -20.07 9.53
C ALA A 173 -5.11 -19.48 9.90
N GLY A 174 -5.01 -18.90 11.10
CA GLY A 174 -3.78 -18.27 11.60
C GLY A 174 -3.46 -16.88 11.01
N LYS A 175 -4.34 -16.31 10.19
CA LYS A 175 -4.16 -14.99 9.59
C LYS A 175 -4.89 -13.90 10.38
N PRO A 176 -4.50 -12.62 10.23
CA PRO A 176 -4.94 -11.55 11.15
C PRO A 176 -6.45 -11.29 11.18
N LEU A 177 -7.17 -11.56 10.08
CA LEU A 177 -8.63 -11.36 10.00
C LEU A 177 -9.41 -12.66 10.22
N ASN A 178 -8.74 -13.74 10.61
CA ASN A 178 -9.43 -14.95 11.02
C ASN A 178 -10.16 -14.73 12.34
N PHE A 179 -11.42 -15.18 12.43
CA PHE A 179 -12.24 -15.00 13.64
C PHE A 179 -11.56 -15.52 14.92
N SER A 180 -10.88 -16.67 14.87
CA SER A 180 -10.20 -17.23 16.06
C SER A 180 -9.03 -16.35 16.50
N TYR A 181 -8.29 -15.80 15.54
CA TYR A 181 -7.20 -14.86 15.82
C TYR A 181 -7.73 -13.57 16.45
N ILE A 182 -8.77 -12.98 15.86
CA ILE A 182 -9.41 -11.76 16.36
C ILE A 182 -10.02 -11.97 17.75
N SER A 183 -10.75 -13.07 17.97
CA SER A 183 -11.36 -13.37 19.26
C SER A 183 -10.30 -13.50 20.36
N THR A 184 -9.17 -14.17 20.05
CA THR A 184 -8.03 -14.28 20.97
C THR A 184 -7.37 -12.93 21.22
N PHE A 185 -7.22 -12.09 20.20
CA PHE A 185 -6.70 -10.73 20.35
C PHE A 185 -7.59 -9.87 21.25
N ILE A 186 -8.92 -9.97 21.10
CA ILE A 186 -9.89 -9.31 21.97
C ILE A 186 -9.72 -9.80 23.41
N ASP A 187 -9.66 -11.12 23.66
CA ASP A 187 -9.52 -11.67 25.01
C ASP A 187 -8.23 -11.24 25.70
N ASN A 188 -7.12 -11.26 24.96
CA ASN A 188 -5.83 -10.77 25.45
C ASN A 188 -5.88 -9.27 25.79
N THR A 189 -6.55 -8.48 24.96
CA THR A 189 -6.73 -7.04 25.19
C THR A 189 -7.57 -6.78 26.43
N VAL A 190 -8.69 -7.49 26.60
CA VAL A 190 -9.57 -7.40 27.78
C VAL A 190 -8.80 -7.76 29.05
N SER A 191 -8.01 -8.83 29.02
CA SER A 191 -7.14 -9.20 30.15
C SER A 191 -6.13 -8.10 30.46
N TYR A 192 -5.47 -7.55 29.44
CA TYR A 192 -4.45 -6.50 29.59
C TYR A 192 -5.03 -5.21 30.20
N ILE A 193 -6.24 -4.80 29.80
CA ILE A 193 -6.87 -3.56 30.27
C ILE A 193 -7.76 -3.74 31.50
N SER A 194 -7.89 -4.96 32.05
CA SER A 194 -8.87 -5.31 33.10
C SER A 194 -8.88 -4.33 34.30
N ALA A 195 -7.70 -3.95 34.80
CA ALA A 195 -7.61 -2.97 35.90
C ALA A 195 -7.98 -1.54 35.48
N ALA A 196 -7.70 -1.15 34.23
CA ALA A 196 -8.05 0.17 33.71
C ALA A 196 -9.56 0.30 33.44
N ALA A 197 -10.19 -0.77 32.94
CA ALA A 197 -11.63 -0.81 32.68
C ALA A 197 -12.45 -0.55 33.96
N VAL A 198 -12.04 -1.10 35.10
CA VAL A 198 -12.69 -0.83 36.40
C VAL A 198 -12.62 0.66 36.76
N ARG A 199 -11.42 1.26 36.69
CA ARG A 199 -11.24 2.68 37.02
C ARG A 199 -12.00 3.61 36.09
N GLU A 200 -12.04 3.27 34.80
CA GLU A 200 -12.78 4.04 33.79
C GLU A 200 -14.28 4.02 34.10
N ASN A 201 -14.84 2.85 34.42
CA ASN A 201 -16.25 2.74 34.74
C ASN A 201 -16.60 3.36 36.10
N GLU A 202 -15.72 3.27 37.11
CA GLU A 202 -15.88 4.00 38.38
C GLU A 202 -15.90 5.52 38.18
N LYS A 203 -15.11 6.02 37.22
CA LYS A 203 -15.00 7.45 36.94
C LYS A 203 -16.19 7.99 36.15
N TRP A 204 -16.62 7.29 35.11
CA TRP A 204 -17.59 7.80 34.13
C TRP A 204 -18.94 7.08 34.14
N GLY A 205 -18.98 5.81 34.55
CA GLY A 205 -20.21 5.01 34.57
C GLY A 205 -20.83 4.78 33.19
N THR A 206 -20.03 4.85 32.12
CA THR A 206 -20.50 4.82 30.73
C THR A 206 -20.54 3.42 30.11
N VAL A 207 -20.06 2.38 30.81
CA VAL A 207 -20.04 1.00 30.31
C VAL A 207 -20.89 0.12 31.23
N PRO A 208 -22.20 -0.01 30.96
CA PRO A 208 -23.10 -0.76 31.83
C PRO A 208 -22.77 -2.25 31.91
N ASN A 209 -22.35 -2.85 30.80
CA ASN A 209 -22.03 -4.28 30.73
C ASN A 209 -20.96 -4.59 29.67
N GLN A 210 -19.70 -4.36 30.04
CA GLN A 210 -18.56 -4.62 29.15
C GLN A 210 -18.52 -6.07 28.62
N ALA A 211 -18.90 -7.05 29.44
CA ALA A 211 -18.88 -8.45 29.05
C ALA A 211 -19.90 -8.76 27.94
N ALA A 212 -21.09 -8.15 28.00
CA ALA A 212 -22.08 -8.24 26.93
C ALA A 212 -21.58 -7.53 25.66
N ASP A 213 -21.05 -6.31 25.78
CA ASP A 213 -20.52 -5.56 24.63
C ASP A 213 -19.42 -6.34 23.88
N ILE A 214 -18.53 -7.02 24.62
CA ILE A 214 -17.49 -7.90 24.04
C ILE A 214 -18.11 -9.11 23.32
N ALA A 215 -19.13 -9.73 23.92
CA ALA A 215 -19.80 -10.89 23.32
C ALA A 215 -20.55 -10.48 22.03
N ASP A 216 -21.24 -9.35 22.05
CA ASP A 216 -21.97 -8.79 20.92
C ASP A 216 -21.02 -8.41 19.78
N MET A 217 -19.90 -7.74 20.08
CA MET A 217 -18.86 -7.43 19.09
C MET A 217 -18.29 -8.71 18.43
N LYS A 218 -18.01 -9.76 19.21
CA LYS A 218 -17.53 -11.03 18.64
C LYS A 218 -18.59 -11.69 17.76
N ALA A 219 -19.85 -11.69 18.18
CA ALA A 219 -20.95 -12.23 17.38
C ALA A 219 -21.11 -11.44 16.07
N TRP A 220 -21.07 -10.11 16.13
CA TRP A 220 -21.10 -9.22 14.97
C TRP A 220 -19.96 -9.52 14.00
N ILE A 221 -18.72 -9.65 14.48
CA ILE A 221 -17.55 -9.96 13.63
C ILE A 221 -17.71 -11.32 12.93
N ALA A 222 -18.21 -12.33 13.64
CA ALA A 222 -18.46 -13.65 13.04
C ALA A 222 -19.51 -13.57 11.91
N GLN A 223 -20.60 -12.82 12.14
CA GLN A 223 -21.65 -12.59 11.13
C GLN A 223 -21.11 -11.81 9.93
N ARG A 224 -20.33 -10.74 10.15
CA ARG A 224 -19.72 -9.93 9.10
C ARG A 224 -18.78 -10.75 8.22
N ILE A 225 -17.91 -11.56 8.82
CA ILE A 225 -17.03 -12.46 8.06
C ILE A 225 -17.86 -13.44 7.21
N SER A 226 -18.91 -14.02 7.78
CA SER A 226 -19.81 -14.93 7.05
C SER A 226 -20.50 -14.23 5.88
N TRP A 227 -20.96 -13.00 6.07
CA TRP A 227 -21.63 -12.25 5.00
C TRP A 227 -20.65 -11.88 3.88
N ILE A 228 -19.47 -11.32 4.19
CA ILE A 228 -18.46 -10.97 3.17
C ILE A 228 -18.07 -12.23 2.37
N ASN A 229 -17.88 -13.37 3.05
CA ASN A 229 -17.60 -14.66 2.39
C ASN A 229 -18.69 -15.08 1.38
N SER A 230 -19.96 -14.73 1.63
CA SER A 230 -21.06 -15.02 0.71
C SER A 230 -21.20 -14.03 -0.45
N GLN A 231 -20.64 -12.82 -0.32
CA GLN A 231 -20.75 -11.78 -1.35
C GLN A 231 -19.58 -11.81 -2.34
N LEU A 232 -18.39 -12.22 -1.91
CA LEU A 232 -17.20 -12.18 -2.75
C LEU A 232 -17.13 -13.38 -3.71
N PRO A 233 -16.84 -13.15 -5.01
CA PRO A 233 -16.75 -14.21 -5.99
C PRO A 233 -15.47 -15.04 -5.83
N ALA A 234 -15.38 -16.15 -6.58
CA ALA A 234 -14.14 -16.89 -6.72
C ALA A 234 -13.05 -16.04 -7.41
N TYR A 235 -11.79 -16.22 -6.97
CA TYR A 235 -10.65 -15.45 -7.45
C TYR A 235 -9.74 -16.23 -8.42
N THR A 236 -10.28 -17.21 -9.14
CA THR A 236 -9.50 -18.09 -10.03
C THR A 236 -8.77 -17.31 -11.14
N ALA A 237 -9.37 -16.21 -11.63
CA ALA A 237 -8.81 -15.39 -12.71
C ALA A 237 -7.50 -14.67 -12.34
N CYS A 238 -7.25 -14.39 -11.06
CA CYS A 238 -6.07 -13.69 -10.55
C CYS A 238 -5.21 -14.58 -9.61
N ASN A 239 -5.52 -15.87 -9.52
CA ASN A 239 -4.79 -16.79 -8.64
C ASN A 239 -3.41 -17.16 -9.22
N ASN A 240 -3.36 -17.45 -10.52
CA ASN A 240 -2.17 -17.96 -11.21
C ASN A 240 -1.75 -17.02 -12.34
N VAL A 241 -1.36 -15.79 -11.99
CA VAL A 241 -0.82 -14.84 -12.97
C VAL A 241 0.60 -15.24 -13.40
N ALA A 242 0.92 -15.01 -14.66
CA ALA A 242 2.28 -15.24 -15.17
C ALA A 242 3.23 -14.18 -14.61
N ILE A 243 4.23 -14.63 -13.85
CA ILE A 243 5.26 -13.77 -13.27
C ILE A 243 6.52 -13.84 -14.15
N PRO A 244 7.07 -12.70 -14.60
CA PRO A 244 8.31 -12.70 -15.35
C PRO A 244 9.49 -13.12 -14.46
N ALA A 245 10.48 -13.82 -15.02
CA ALA A 245 11.67 -14.26 -14.30
C ALA A 245 12.69 -13.12 -14.10
N LEU A 246 12.24 -12.00 -13.52
CA LEU A 246 13.12 -10.91 -13.10
C LEU A 246 13.61 -11.17 -11.68
N VAL A 247 14.90 -10.97 -11.43
CA VAL A 247 15.52 -11.19 -10.13
C VAL A 247 16.40 -10.00 -9.75
N ILE A 248 16.37 -9.62 -8.48
CA ILE A 248 17.25 -8.63 -7.88
C ILE A 248 18.60 -9.30 -7.64
N THR A 249 19.59 -8.95 -8.44
CA THR A 249 20.90 -9.63 -8.43
C THR A 249 21.99 -8.85 -7.74
N ARG A 250 21.84 -7.53 -7.57
CA ARG A 250 22.83 -6.69 -6.85
C ARG A 250 22.15 -5.60 -6.05
N ILE A 251 22.63 -5.39 -4.82
CA ILE A 251 22.22 -4.28 -3.96
C ILE A 251 23.47 -3.64 -3.39
N ASN A 252 23.68 -2.34 -3.67
CA ASN A 252 24.73 -1.52 -3.07
C ASN A 252 24.06 -0.49 -2.15
N TYR A 253 24.00 -0.82 -0.86
CA TYR A 253 23.43 0.02 0.20
C TYR A 253 24.56 0.53 1.11
N ASN A 254 24.38 1.71 1.69
CA ASN A 254 25.36 2.37 2.55
C ASN A 254 26.84 2.33 2.06
N PRO A 255 27.14 2.68 0.79
CA PRO A 255 28.51 2.65 0.28
C PRO A 255 29.42 3.68 0.97
N SER A 256 30.71 3.34 1.19
CA SER A 256 31.67 4.29 1.76
C SER A 256 31.85 5.53 0.88
N THR A 257 32.21 6.62 1.55
CA THR A 257 32.55 7.88 0.90
C THR A 257 34.06 8.02 0.75
N ASN A 258 34.47 8.84 -0.22
CA ASN A 258 35.86 9.25 -0.41
C ASN A 258 35.93 10.69 -0.94
N SER A 259 37.13 11.17 -1.29
CA SER A 259 37.33 12.54 -1.78
C SER A 259 36.59 12.87 -3.09
N THR A 260 36.25 11.86 -3.88
CA THR A 260 35.54 12.01 -5.16
C THR A 260 34.04 11.77 -5.01
N PHE A 261 33.65 10.79 -4.19
CA PHE A 261 32.26 10.43 -3.91
C PHE A 261 31.95 10.69 -2.44
N THR A 262 31.54 11.92 -2.12
CA THR A 262 31.44 12.41 -0.74
C THR A 262 30.10 12.08 -0.07
N VAL A 263 29.09 11.67 -0.84
CA VAL A 263 27.74 11.34 -0.35
C VAL A 263 27.50 9.85 -0.54
N SER A 264 27.28 9.11 0.56
CA SER A 264 27.03 7.66 0.52
C SER A 264 25.78 7.35 -0.30
N ASN A 265 24.65 7.97 0.05
CA ASN A 265 23.36 7.68 -0.58
C ASN A 265 23.36 7.94 -2.09
N ASP A 266 24.14 8.90 -2.61
CA ASP A 266 24.25 9.17 -4.06
C ASP A 266 24.94 8.04 -4.83
N GLN A 267 25.61 7.11 -4.16
CA GLN A 267 26.31 5.98 -4.78
C GLN A 267 25.48 4.68 -4.77
N GLU A 268 24.31 4.68 -4.15
CA GLU A 268 23.45 3.50 -4.02
C GLU A 268 22.91 3.04 -5.39
N PHE A 269 22.82 1.71 -5.57
CA PHE A 269 22.22 1.14 -6.77
C PHE A 269 21.63 -0.26 -6.54
N ILE A 270 20.74 -0.66 -7.44
CA ILE A 270 20.19 -2.01 -7.55
C ILE A 270 20.36 -2.51 -8.99
N GLU A 271 20.77 -3.78 -9.15
CA GLU A 271 20.69 -4.51 -10.42
C GLU A 271 19.47 -5.43 -10.42
N ILE A 272 18.69 -5.38 -11.50
CA ILE A 272 17.65 -6.35 -11.80
C ILE A 272 18.01 -7.05 -13.10
N LYS A 273 17.99 -8.38 -13.09
CA LYS A 273 18.30 -9.21 -14.25
C LYS A 273 17.07 -9.98 -14.72
N ASN A 274 16.89 -10.06 -16.04
CA ASN A 274 16.00 -11.04 -16.63
C ASN A 274 16.70 -12.40 -16.68
N ALA A 275 16.38 -13.27 -15.72
CA ALA A 275 16.89 -14.64 -15.66
C ALA A 275 16.11 -15.61 -16.56
N GLY A 276 15.07 -15.13 -17.25
CA GLY A 276 14.30 -15.91 -18.20
C GLY A 276 14.98 -16.06 -19.57
N THR A 277 14.30 -16.78 -20.46
CA THR A 277 14.75 -17.08 -21.83
C THR A 277 14.10 -16.19 -22.89
N THR A 278 13.18 -15.30 -22.49
CA THR A 278 12.44 -14.40 -23.39
C THR A 278 12.56 -12.95 -22.94
N THR A 279 12.33 -12.01 -23.86
CA THR A 279 12.26 -10.58 -23.55
C THR A 279 11.05 -10.29 -22.65
N VAL A 280 11.27 -9.55 -21.57
CA VAL A 280 10.22 -9.11 -20.64
C VAL A 280 9.84 -7.65 -20.94
N ASN A 281 8.54 -7.35 -20.96
CA ASN A 281 8.03 -5.98 -20.93
C ASN A 281 7.96 -5.50 -19.48
N LEU A 282 8.65 -4.41 -19.16
CA LEU A 282 8.74 -3.86 -17.81
C LEU A 282 7.60 -2.89 -17.46
N THR A 283 6.68 -2.63 -18.39
CA THR A 283 5.56 -1.69 -18.18
C THR A 283 4.78 -2.05 -16.92
N GLY A 284 4.63 -1.09 -16.01
CA GLY A 284 3.86 -1.24 -14.78
C GLY A 284 4.63 -1.92 -13.64
N ILE A 285 5.79 -2.53 -13.91
CA ILE A 285 6.65 -3.11 -12.88
C ILE A 285 7.21 -1.99 -11.98
N TYR A 286 7.22 -2.20 -10.67
CA TYR A 286 7.63 -1.20 -9.69
C TYR A 286 8.15 -1.86 -8.41
N PHE A 287 8.79 -1.06 -7.55
CA PHE A 287 9.08 -1.47 -6.17
C PHE A 287 7.89 -1.16 -5.28
N ARG A 288 7.30 -2.21 -4.70
CA ARG A 288 6.20 -2.11 -3.73
C ARG A 288 6.75 -1.76 -2.35
N GLY A 289 6.00 -0.95 -1.60
CA GLY A 289 6.32 -0.55 -0.23
C GLY A 289 6.50 0.96 -0.08
N THR A 290 7.09 1.36 1.05
CA THR A 290 7.31 2.78 1.43
C THR A 290 8.80 3.15 1.55
N GLY A 291 9.70 2.25 1.13
CA GLY A 291 11.14 2.47 1.13
C GLY A 291 11.60 3.15 -0.16
N LEU A 292 12.43 2.47 -0.94
CA LEU A 292 12.82 2.89 -2.29
C LEU A 292 11.59 3.05 -3.19
N VAL A 293 11.59 4.10 -4.01
CA VAL A 293 10.50 4.40 -4.95
C VAL A 293 11.01 4.39 -6.38
N TYR A 294 10.51 3.44 -7.18
CA TYR A 294 10.77 3.37 -8.60
C TYR A 294 9.67 2.59 -9.33
N GLN A 295 9.28 3.09 -10.50
CA GLN A 295 8.40 2.42 -11.46
C GLN A 295 9.05 2.49 -12.84
N PHE A 296 9.07 1.37 -13.56
CA PHE A 296 9.63 1.33 -14.90
C PHE A 296 8.77 2.16 -15.88
N PRO A 297 9.41 2.93 -16.77
CA PRO A 297 8.76 3.58 -17.90
C PRO A 297 7.93 2.62 -18.75
N ALA A 298 6.82 3.14 -19.29
CA ALA A 298 6.00 2.39 -20.24
C ALA A 298 6.80 1.99 -21.49
N ASN A 299 6.52 0.79 -22.00
CA ASN A 299 7.14 0.18 -23.18
C ASN A 299 8.64 -0.12 -23.06
N GLN A 300 9.24 0.02 -21.88
CA GLN A 300 10.60 -0.47 -21.65
C GLN A 300 10.60 -2.01 -21.69
N THR A 301 11.59 -2.58 -22.36
CA THR A 301 11.77 -4.04 -22.43
C THR A 301 13.15 -4.44 -21.94
N LEU A 302 13.27 -5.69 -21.49
CA LEU A 302 14.53 -6.28 -21.04
C LEU A 302 14.73 -7.63 -21.71
N ALA A 303 15.73 -7.74 -22.59
CA ALA A 303 16.06 -8.97 -23.29
C ALA A 303 16.42 -10.11 -22.31
N ALA A 304 16.29 -11.36 -22.77
CA ALA A 304 16.69 -12.53 -22.01
C ALA A 304 18.17 -12.42 -21.57
N GLY A 305 18.45 -12.67 -20.30
CA GLY A 305 19.80 -12.61 -19.73
C GLY A 305 20.36 -11.19 -19.51
N ALA A 306 19.67 -10.15 -19.95
CA ALA A 306 20.10 -8.76 -19.77
C ALA A 306 19.76 -8.21 -18.38
N SER A 307 20.45 -7.15 -17.98
CA SER A 307 20.27 -6.47 -16.69
C SER A 307 19.92 -4.99 -16.88
N VAL A 308 19.21 -4.42 -15.91
CA VAL A 308 19.04 -2.98 -15.73
C VAL A 308 19.69 -2.55 -14.42
N MET A 309 20.28 -1.36 -14.43
CA MET A 309 20.88 -0.72 -13.25
C MET A 309 20.04 0.47 -12.83
N LEU A 310 19.54 0.46 -11.59
CA LEU A 310 18.80 1.57 -11.01
C LEU A 310 19.68 2.24 -9.97
N ALA A 311 19.98 3.52 -10.15
CA ALA A 311 20.83 4.28 -9.24
C ALA A 311 20.03 5.32 -8.46
N SER A 312 20.49 5.72 -7.27
CA SER A 312 19.94 6.87 -6.54
C SER A 312 20.29 8.19 -7.22
N ASN A 313 21.52 8.28 -7.76
CA ASN A 313 22.02 9.41 -8.54
C ASN A 313 22.75 8.92 -9.79
N THR A 314 22.12 9.13 -10.94
CA THR A 314 22.60 8.58 -12.23
C THR A 314 23.92 9.21 -12.69
N ALA A 315 24.19 10.47 -12.36
CA ALA A 315 25.44 11.15 -12.69
C ALA A 315 26.61 10.60 -11.87
N VAL A 316 26.39 10.39 -10.56
CA VAL A 316 27.40 9.78 -9.68
C VAL A 316 27.67 8.33 -10.10
N PHE A 317 26.64 7.57 -10.42
CA PHE A 317 26.78 6.21 -10.94
C PHE A 317 27.63 6.17 -12.22
N GLN A 318 27.31 6.99 -13.22
CA GLN A 318 28.05 7.07 -14.48
C GLN A 318 29.52 7.47 -14.26
N SER A 319 29.77 8.44 -13.37
CA SER A 319 31.13 8.87 -13.04
C SER A 319 31.94 7.78 -12.33
N LYS A 320 31.30 6.95 -11.51
CA LYS A 320 31.95 5.89 -10.73
C LYS A 320 32.21 4.63 -11.55
N TYR A 321 31.24 4.23 -12.38
CA TYR A 321 31.27 2.93 -13.06
C TYR A 321 31.51 3.02 -14.58
N GLY A 322 31.52 4.22 -15.17
CA GLY A 322 31.86 4.42 -16.58
C GLY A 322 30.74 4.10 -17.58
N PHE A 323 29.53 3.78 -17.12
CA PHE A 323 28.36 3.55 -17.98
C PHE A 323 27.06 4.06 -17.35
N ALA A 324 26.03 4.26 -18.18
CA ALA A 324 24.80 4.93 -17.76
C ALA A 324 23.90 3.94 -17.02
N ALA A 325 23.35 4.36 -15.89
CA ALA A 325 22.27 3.64 -15.24
C ALA A 325 21.01 3.67 -16.12
N SER A 326 20.22 2.60 -16.05
CA SER A 326 18.96 2.44 -16.79
C SER A 326 17.82 3.28 -16.21
N GLY A 327 17.93 3.72 -14.95
CA GLY A 327 16.94 4.55 -14.30
C GLY A 327 17.43 5.15 -12.98
N GLN A 328 16.69 6.14 -12.49
CA GLN A 328 16.94 6.75 -11.18
C GLN A 328 15.77 6.47 -10.23
N PHE A 329 16.06 5.84 -9.10
CA PHE A 329 15.07 5.71 -8.02
C PHE A 329 15.09 6.93 -7.09
N THR A 330 14.01 7.12 -6.33
CA THR A 330 13.93 8.16 -5.30
C THR A 330 13.83 7.55 -3.91
N ARG A 331 14.07 8.39 -2.89
CA ARG A 331 14.36 7.97 -1.51
C ARG A 331 15.71 7.25 -1.45
N ASN A 332 16.04 6.66 -0.30
CA ASN A 332 17.31 5.99 -0.06
C ASN A 332 17.06 4.54 0.32
N LEU A 333 18.08 3.71 0.16
CA LEU A 333 18.12 2.41 0.81
C LEU A 333 18.35 2.60 2.31
N SER A 334 17.87 1.66 3.10
CA SER A 334 18.17 1.60 4.54
C SER A 334 19.64 1.22 4.73
N ASN A 335 20.30 1.86 5.69
CA ASN A 335 21.67 1.50 6.04
C ASN A 335 21.76 0.24 6.90
N SER A 336 20.62 -0.27 7.41
CA SER A 336 20.58 -1.43 8.29
C SER A 336 19.85 -2.61 7.66
N ASN A 337 18.56 -2.49 7.42
CA ASN A 337 17.78 -3.53 6.78
C ASN A 337 16.57 -2.97 6.04
N GLN A 338 16.12 -3.69 5.01
CA GLN A 338 14.95 -3.32 4.24
C GLN A 338 14.44 -4.50 3.40
N ASP A 339 13.12 -4.56 3.24
CA ASP A 339 12.47 -5.33 2.19
C ASP A 339 12.50 -4.59 0.85
N LEU A 340 13.02 -5.26 -0.18
CA LEU A 340 12.93 -4.86 -1.58
C LEU A 340 11.99 -5.82 -2.29
N VAL A 341 10.78 -5.36 -2.59
CA VAL A 341 9.74 -6.16 -3.25
C VAL A 341 9.53 -5.62 -4.65
N LEU A 342 10.00 -6.35 -5.65
CA LEU A 342 9.69 -6.09 -7.05
C LEU A 342 8.32 -6.68 -7.37
N ALA A 343 7.42 -5.89 -7.94
CA ALA A 343 6.06 -6.31 -8.22
C ALA A 343 5.57 -5.87 -9.60
N ASP A 344 4.61 -6.60 -10.16
CA ASP A 344 3.91 -6.22 -11.38
C ASP A 344 2.90 -5.08 -11.14
N GLY A 345 2.24 -4.57 -12.18
CA GLY A 345 1.32 -3.43 -12.05
C GLY A 345 0.10 -3.65 -11.14
N PHE A 346 -0.29 -4.89 -10.86
CA PHE A 346 -1.36 -5.23 -9.92
C PHE A 346 -0.84 -5.57 -8.52
N GLY A 347 0.49 -5.58 -8.33
CA GLY A 347 1.14 -5.82 -7.06
C GLY A 347 1.46 -7.29 -6.76
N ASN A 348 1.42 -8.17 -7.77
CA ASN A 348 1.94 -9.53 -7.60
C ASN A 348 3.45 -9.47 -7.45
N MET A 349 3.97 -10.21 -6.47
CA MET A 349 5.40 -10.28 -6.20
C MET A 349 6.11 -11.00 -7.35
N ILE A 350 7.08 -10.32 -7.94
CA ILE A 350 7.99 -10.84 -8.95
C ILE A 350 9.23 -11.42 -8.27
N ASP A 351 9.83 -10.63 -7.39
CA ASP A 351 10.97 -11.02 -6.58
C ASP A 351 10.97 -10.27 -5.25
N HIS A 352 11.60 -10.85 -4.23
CA HIS A 352 11.71 -10.28 -2.90
C HIS A 352 13.07 -10.56 -2.30
N VAL A 353 13.75 -9.50 -1.89
CA VAL A 353 14.98 -9.58 -1.11
C VAL A 353 14.81 -8.80 0.18
N HIS A 354 15.04 -9.44 1.31
CA HIS A 354 15.29 -8.75 2.57
C HIS A 354 16.80 -8.70 2.78
N TYR A 355 17.39 -7.52 3.01
CA TYR A 355 18.80 -7.39 3.37
C TYR A 355 18.98 -6.85 4.80
N TYR A 356 20.15 -7.10 5.39
CA TYR A 356 20.61 -6.74 6.74
C TYR A 356 22.05 -6.20 6.63
N ASP A 357 22.49 -5.42 7.61
CA ASP A 357 23.87 -4.92 7.80
C ASP A 357 24.75 -5.91 8.59
N SER A 358 24.19 -7.07 8.91
CA SER A 358 24.84 -8.16 9.65
C SER A 358 24.85 -9.45 8.83
N ALA A 359 25.42 -10.52 9.40
CA ALA A 359 25.48 -11.82 8.74
C ALA A 359 24.07 -12.23 8.20
N PRO A 360 23.98 -12.72 6.95
CA PRO A 360 25.07 -13.24 6.10
C PRO A 360 25.82 -12.18 5.25
N TRP A 361 25.60 -10.87 5.43
CA TRP A 361 26.11 -9.81 4.54
C TRP A 361 27.13 -8.83 5.17
N PRO A 362 28.16 -9.28 5.92
CA PRO A 362 29.00 -8.36 6.69
C PRO A 362 29.87 -7.41 5.83
N ASN A 363 30.05 -7.69 4.52
CA ASN A 363 30.95 -6.90 3.66
C ASN A 363 30.24 -5.99 2.65
N ALA A 364 28.94 -6.15 2.41
CA ALA A 364 28.19 -5.33 1.45
C ALA A 364 27.92 -3.90 1.98
N ASP A 365 27.98 -3.73 3.30
CA ASP A 365 27.95 -2.44 3.96
C ASP A 365 29.31 -1.72 3.81
N GLY A 366 29.33 -0.54 3.21
CA GLY A 366 30.48 0.37 3.20
C GLY A 366 31.66 -0.02 2.30
N ASN A 367 31.94 -1.29 2.03
CA ASN A 367 33.22 -1.70 1.45
C ASN A 367 33.24 -1.76 -0.10
N GLY A 368 32.19 -1.30 -0.77
CA GLY A 368 32.06 -1.37 -2.23
C GLY A 368 31.71 -2.76 -2.77
N TYR A 369 31.35 -3.67 -1.88
CA TYR A 369 30.74 -4.96 -2.22
C TYR A 369 29.23 -4.78 -2.32
N PHE A 370 28.57 -5.68 -3.03
CA PHE A 370 27.11 -5.72 -3.13
C PHE A 370 26.60 -7.10 -2.74
N CYS A 371 25.34 -7.17 -2.30
CA CYS A 371 24.65 -8.44 -2.10
C CYS A 371 24.34 -9.06 -3.47
N LYS A 372 24.84 -10.27 -3.74
CA LYS A 372 24.54 -10.99 -4.99
C LYS A 372 23.68 -12.22 -4.73
N GLY A 373 22.47 -12.24 -5.28
CA GLY A 373 21.61 -13.42 -5.25
C GLY A 373 21.87 -14.37 -6.42
N ALA A 374 21.79 -15.68 -6.18
CA ALA A 374 21.64 -16.67 -7.25
C ALA A 374 20.18 -16.67 -7.76
N ALA A 375 19.97 -16.96 -9.05
CA ALA A 375 18.64 -16.99 -9.67
C ALA A 375 17.67 -18.03 -9.05
N THR A 376 18.15 -18.88 -8.14
CA THR A 376 17.39 -19.93 -7.43
C THR A 376 17.03 -19.56 -5.98
N GLY A 377 17.17 -18.28 -5.58
CA GLY A 377 16.50 -17.71 -4.40
C GLY A 377 16.90 -18.24 -3.02
N SER A 378 18.03 -18.93 -2.88
CA SER A 378 18.37 -19.64 -1.64
C SER A 378 19.70 -19.25 -0.99
N TYR A 379 20.58 -18.52 -1.69
CA TYR A 379 21.86 -18.06 -1.13
C TYR A 379 22.26 -16.70 -1.74
N TYR A 380 22.71 -15.80 -0.87
CA TYR A 380 23.28 -14.49 -1.22
C TYR A 380 24.69 -14.40 -0.62
N ASP A 381 25.69 -14.07 -1.43
CA ASP A 381 27.03 -13.73 -0.91
C ASP A 381 27.40 -12.27 -1.23
N SER A 382 28.38 -11.74 -0.48
CA SER A 382 29.02 -10.46 -0.76
C SER A 382 30.05 -10.60 -1.88
N TYR A 383 29.93 -9.82 -2.96
CA TYR A 383 30.90 -9.83 -4.06
C TYR A 383 31.48 -8.43 -4.32
N PRO A 384 32.77 -8.33 -4.67
CA PRO A 384 33.34 -7.07 -5.13
C PRO A 384 32.75 -6.74 -6.50
N PHE A 385 32.55 -5.45 -6.79
CA PHE A 385 32.13 -5.01 -8.11
C PHE A 385 33.28 -5.15 -9.12
N VAL A 386 33.33 -6.31 -9.80
CA VAL A 386 34.31 -6.62 -10.85
C VAL A 386 33.55 -6.75 -12.17
N PHE A 387 33.96 -5.95 -13.17
CA PHE A 387 33.49 -6.13 -14.55
C PHE A 387 34.06 -7.42 -15.15
N ILE A 388 33.23 -8.13 -15.92
CA ILE A 388 33.65 -8.98 -17.02
C ILE A 388 33.29 -8.23 -18.30
#